data_AF-A0A9W3KUQ1-F1
#
_entry.id   AF-A0A9W3KUQ1-F1
#
_cell.length_a   1.000
_cell.length_b   1.000
_cell.length_c   1.000
_cell.angle_alpha   90.00
_cell.angle_beta   90.00
_cell.angle_gamma   90.00
#
_symmetry.space_group_name_H-M   'P 1'
#
loop_
_entity.id
_entity.type
_entity.pdbx_description
1 polymer ?
#
loop_
_entity_poly.entity_id
_entity_poly.type
_entity_poly.pdbx_seq_one_letter_code
_entity_poly.pdbx_strand_id
1 'polypeptide(L)'
;MGAKDIKALRQLMGLPQHEFARLIGVAELTVNKWERGHVQPKRESIQRIESLVGTKNLQVIQSTLIHNMPLLEVAEDIQKRIQAKKRES
;
A
#
# COMPACT_ATOMS: atom_id res chain seq x y z
N MET A 1 10.99 0.75 -4.61
CA MET A 1 9.70 0.58 -3.92
C MET A 1 9.48 -0.91 -3.74
N GLY A 2 9.55 -1.39 -2.49
CA GLY A 2 9.38 -2.78 -2.13
C GLY A 2 7.94 -3.14 -1.74
N ALA A 3 7.72 -4.42 -1.43
CA ALA A 3 6.41 -4.98 -1.07
C ALA A 3 5.73 -4.24 0.09
N LYS A 4 6.49 -3.92 1.15
CA LYS A 4 5.99 -3.21 2.34
C LYS A 4 5.54 -1.80 1.99
N ASP A 5 6.29 -1.08 1.15
CA ASP A 5 5.99 0.30 0.73
C ASP A 5 4.65 0.37 0.00
N ILE A 6 4.39 -0.58 -0.90
CA ILE A 6 3.17 -0.62 -1.72
C ILE A 6 1.95 -0.86 -0.82
N LYS A 7 2.06 -1.85 0.08
CA LYS A 7 0.99 -2.18 1.03
C LYS A 7 0.70 -1.01 1.96
N ALA A 8 1.75 -0.39 2.51
CA ALA A 8 1.66 0.77 3.39
C ALA A 8 0.94 1.93 2.72
N LEU A 9 1.38 2.27 1.51
CA LEU A 9 0.81 3.34 0.71
C LEU A 9 -0.67 3.09 0.43
N ARG A 10 -1.03 1.89 -0.01
CA ARG A 10 -2.42 1.52 -0.27
C ARG A 10 -3.28 1.62 0.99
N GLN A 11 -2.78 1.13 2.12
CA GLN A 11 -3.50 1.18 3.40
C GLN A 11 -3.67 2.62 3.90
N LEU A 12 -2.67 3.48 3.74
CA LEU A 12 -2.76 4.90 4.06
C LEU A 12 -3.87 5.59 3.26
N MET A 13 -4.04 5.19 2.00
CA MET A 13 -5.13 5.68 1.14
C MET A 13 -6.50 5.06 1.49
N GLY A 14 -6.56 4.09 2.41
CA GLY A 14 -7.79 3.41 2.81
C GLY A 14 -8.36 2.48 1.74
N LEU A 15 -7.56 2.08 0.74
CA LEU A 15 -8.06 1.36 -0.43
C LEU A 15 -7.91 -0.16 -0.30
N PRO A 16 -8.89 -0.97 -0.77
CA PRO A 16 -8.69 -2.39 -1.01
C PRO A 16 -7.79 -2.64 -2.23
N GLN A 17 -7.23 -3.86 -2.36
CA GLN A 17 -6.29 -4.21 -3.43
C GLN A 17 -6.89 -4.00 -4.84
N HIS A 18 -8.13 -4.44 -5.07
CA HIS A 18 -8.80 -4.27 -6.37
C HIS A 18 -8.98 -2.81 -6.78
N GLU A 19 -9.29 -1.92 -5.84
CA GLU A 19 -9.49 -0.50 -6.13
C GLU A 19 -8.18 0.21 -6.41
N PHE A 20 -7.14 -0.07 -5.62
CA PHE A 20 -5.80 0.42 -5.90
C PHE A 20 -5.29 -0.04 -7.27
N ALA A 21 -5.49 -1.32 -7.59
CA ALA A 21 -5.12 -1.89 -8.88
C ALA A 21 -5.83 -1.20 -10.05
N ARG A 22 -7.14 -0.94 -9.91
CA ARG A 22 -7.95 -0.20 -10.88
C ARG A 22 -7.40 1.21 -11.12
N LEU A 23 -7.03 1.94 -10.07
CA LEU A 23 -6.51 3.31 -10.19
C LEU A 23 -5.18 3.40 -10.94
N ILE A 24 -4.31 2.40 -10.81
CA ILE A 24 -2.99 2.38 -11.48
C ILE A 24 -2.98 1.51 -12.75
N GLY A 25 -4.15 1.02 -13.20
CA GLY A 25 -4.32 0.28 -14.45
C GLY A 25 -3.59 -1.06 -14.47
N VAL A 26 -3.68 -1.84 -13.39
CA VAL A 26 -3.16 -3.22 -13.31
C VAL A 26 -4.22 -4.17 -12.76
N ALA A 27 -4.01 -5.48 -12.90
CA ALA A 27 -4.87 -6.48 -12.27
C ALA A 27 -4.65 -6.54 -10.73
N GLU A 28 -5.70 -6.84 -9.97
CA GLU A 28 -5.60 -7.06 -8.51
C GLU A 28 -4.56 -8.11 -8.14
N LEU A 29 -4.48 -9.21 -8.91
CA LEU A 29 -3.48 -10.25 -8.72
C LEU A 29 -2.05 -9.72 -8.81
N THR A 30 -1.80 -8.70 -9.63
CA THR A 30 -0.49 -8.05 -9.76
C THR A 30 -0.13 -7.33 -8.45
N VAL A 31 -1.05 -6.56 -7.89
CA VAL A 31 -0.89 -5.90 -6.59
C VAL A 31 -0.67 -6.94 -5.48
N ASN A 32 -1.44 -8.03 -5.49
CA ASN A 32 -1.29 -9.12 -4.53
C ASN A 32 0.13 -9.72 -4.56
N LYS A 33 0.66 -10.00 -5.76
CA LYS A 33 2.04 -10.50 -5.93
C LYS A 33 3.09 -9.50 -5.45
N TRP A 34 2.87 -8.20 -5.68
CA TRP A 34 3.75 -7.15 -5.18
C TRP A 34 3.78 -7.08 -3.67
N GLU A 35 2.61 -7.02 -3.01
CA GLU A 35 2.51 -6.93 -1.55
C GLU A 35 3.02 -8.18 -0.82
N ARG A 36 3.02 -9.33 -1.50
CA ARG A 36 3.62 -10.57 -0.99
C ARG A 36 5.11 -10.70 -1.27
N GLY A 37 5.71 -9.77 -2.02
CA GLY A 37 7.13 -9.81 -2.40
C GLY A 37 7.48 -10.84 -3.47
N HIS A 38 6.48 -11.46 -4.11
CA HIS A 38 6.70 -12.47 -5.16
C HIS A 38 7.22 -11.87 -6.46
N VAL A 39 6.82 -10.62 -6.75
CA VAL A 39 7.24 -9.87 -7.94
C VAL A 39 7.43 -8.41 -7.54
N GLN A 40 8.43 -7.74 -8.09
CA GLN A 40 8.61 -6.29 -7.90
C GLN A 40 7.88 -5.50 -8.99
N PRO A 41 7.31 -4.32 -8.69
CA PRO A 41 6.73 -3.46 -9.72
C PRO A 41 7.81 -2.99 -10.70
N LYS A 42 7.45 -2.97 -11.99
CA LYS A 42 8.32 -2.38 -13.03
C LYS A 42 8.28 -0.86 -12.95
N ARG A 43 9.27 -0.20 -13.56
CA ARG A 43 9.37 1.27 -13.61
C ARG A 43 8.06 1.95 -14.04
N GLU A 44 7.39 1.43 -15.06
CA GLU A 44 6.11 1.97 -15.53
C GLU A 44 5.02 1.93 -14.45
N SER A 45 4.93 0.81 -13.71
CA SER A 45 3.98 0.70 -12.60
C SER A 45 4.31 1.67 -11.46
N ILE A 46 5.59 1.87 -11.17
CA ILE A 46 6.04 2.84 -10.17
C ILE A 46 5.63 4.26 -10.61
N GLN A 47 5.80 4.60 -11.89
CA GLN A 47 5.38 5.90 -12.43
C GLN A 47 3.88 6.13 -12.33
N ARG A 48 3.06 5.09 -12.53
CA ARG A 48 1.60 5.20 -12.34
C ARG A 48 1.23 5.42 -10.88
N ILE A 49 1.92 4.75 -9.95
CA ILE A 49 1.75 4.99 -8.51
C ILE A 49 2.18 6.43 -8.16
N GLU A 50 3.32 6.89 -8.66
CA GLU A 50 3.81 8.26 -8.51
C GLU A 50 2.80 9.29 -9.04
N SER A 51 2.21 9.03 -10.20
CA SER A 51 1.19 9.90 -10.80
C SER A 51 -0.10 9.96 -9.96
N LEU A 52 -0.49 8.84 -9.34
CA LEU A 52 -1.68 8.79 -8.47
C LEU A 52 -1.45 9.52 -7.15
N VAL A 53 -0.28 9.36 -6.55
CA VAL A 53 0.03 9.88 -5.20
C VAL A 53 0.57 11.31 -5.25
N GLY A 54 1.26 11.67 -6.33
CA GLY A 54 2.05 12.88 -6.46
C GLY A 54 3.46 12.71 -5.89
N THR A 55 4.49 13.12 -6.64
CA THR A 55 5.90 12.93 -6.30
C THR A 55 6.28 13.50 -4.93
N LYS A 56 5.78 14.70 -4.57
CA LYS A 56 6.06 15.32 -3.26
C LYS A 56 5.48 14.50 -2.10
N ASN A 57 4.22 14.07 -2.23
CA ASN A 57 3.57 13.25 -1.21
C ASN A 57 4.27 11.89 -1.07
N LEU A 58 4.65 11.28 -2.19
CA LEU A 58 5.36 10.02 -2.17
C LEU A 58 6.73 10.15 -1.49
N GLN A 59 7.48 11.23 -1.73
CA GLN A 59 8.74 11.49 -1.05
C GLN A 59 8.57 11.63 0.47
N VAL A 60 7.53 12.34 0.94
CA VAL A 60 7.22 12.47 2.37
C VAL A 60 6.83 11.12 2.97
N ILE A 61 6.00 10.34 2.27
CA ILE A 61 5.61 8.98 2.67
C ILE A 61 6.85 8.09 2.77
N GLN A 62 7.74 8.14 1.78
CA GLN A 62 8.97 7.36 1.79
C GLN A 62 9.93 7.80 2.91
N SER A 63 10.08 9.10 3.17
CA SER A 63 10.94 9.60 4.25
C SER A 63 10.35 9.33 5.65
N THR A 64 9.02 9.31 5.79
CA THR A 64 8.34 9.19 7.09
C THR A 64 7.93 7.77 7.45
N LEU A 65 7.38 6.99 6.50
CA LEU A 65 6.88 5.63 6.73
C LEU A 65 7.94 4.54 6.47
N ILE A 66 8.86 4.75 5.53
CA ILE A 66 9.85 3.71 5.17
C ILE A 66 11.09 3.77 6.08
N HIS A 67 11.40 4.95 6.64
CA HIS A 67 12.51 5.10 7.60
C HIS A 67 12.07 4.91 9.06
N ASN A 68 10.77 5.07 9.38
CA ASN A 68 10.20 4.87 10.71
C ASN A 68 9.04 3.85 10.68
N MET A 69 9.38 2.60 10.36
CA MET A 69 8.47 1.43 10.30
C MET A 69 7.48 1.23 11.49
N PRO A 70 7.74 1.67 12.74
CA PRO A 70 6.83 1.38 13.87
C PRO A 70 5.38 1.85 13.73
N LEU A 71 5.11 2.99 13.08
CA LEU A 71 3.75 3.57 13.05
C LEU A 71 2.78 2.77 12.16
N LEU A 72 3.26 2.22 11.05
CA LEU A 72 2.43 1.42 10.16
C LEU A 72 2.07 0.08 10.81
N GLU A 73 3.00 -0.55 11.52
CA GLU A 73 2.75 -1.81 12.22
C GLU A 73 1.66 -1.63 13.29
N VAL A 74 1.69 -0.52 14.02
CA VAL A 74 0.63 -0.14 14.96
C VAL A 74 -0.71 0.07 14.24
N ALA A 75 -0.73 0.79 13.11
CA ALA A 75 -1.96 1.02 12.34
C ALA A 75 -2.56 -0.29 11.79
N GLU A 76 -1.73 -1.23 11.31
CA GLU A 76 -2.18 -2.55 10.87
C GLU A 76 -2.80 -3.36 12.01
N ASP A 77 -2.20 -3.34 13.21
CA ASP A 77 -2.74 -4.03 14.38
C ASP A 77 -4.12 -3.47 14.77
N ILE A 78 -4.25 -2.14 14.82
CA ILE A 78 -5.52 -1.47 15.11
C ILE A 78 -6.61 -1.87 14.10
N GLN A 79 -6.29 -1.86 12.80
CA GLN A 79 -7.25 -2.25 11.76
C GLN A 79 -7.69 -3.71 11.89
N LYS A 80 -6.77 -4.63 12.20
CA LYS A 80 -7.11 -6.04 12.45
C LYS A 80 -8.08 -6.20 13.62
N ARG A 81 -7.85 -5.48 14.72
CA ARG A 81 -8.75 -5.50 15.90
C ARG A 81 -10.13 -4.96 15.56
N ILE A 82 -10.21 -3.85 14.81
CA ILE A 82 -11.50 -3.29 14.35
C ILE A 82 -12.25 -4.29 13.47
N GLN A 83 -11.57 -4.95 12.54
CA GLN A 83 -12.19 -5.95 11.67
C GLN A 83 -12.66 -7.20 12.44
N ALA A 84 -11.88 -7.68 13.43
CA ALA A 84 -12.29 -8.80 14.28
C ALA A 84 -13.58 -8.46 15.04
N LYS A 85 -13.64 -7.27 15.67
CA LYS A 85 -14.82 -6.82 16.41
C LYS A 85 -16.07 -6.69 15.54
N LYS A 86 -15.92 -6.24 14.29
CA LYS A 86 -17.01 -6.20 13.30
C LYS A 86 -17.54 -7.58 12.86
N ARG A 87 -16.75 -8.64 13.02
CA ARG A 87 -17.16 -10.03 12.68
C ARG A 87 -17.85 -10.75 13.84
N GLU A 88 -17.63 -10.26 15.07
CA GLU A 88 -18.23 -10.78 16.30
C GLU A 88 -19.61 -10.17 16.60
N SER A 89 -19.98 -9.10 15.89
CA SER A 89 -21.28 -8.39 15.99
C SER A 89 -22.18 -8.78 14.82
#